data_AF-A0A959V081-F1
#
_entry.id   AF-A0A959V081-F1
#
_cell.length_a   1.000
_cell.length_b   1.000
_cell.length_c   1.000
_cell.angle_alpha   90.00
_cell.angle_beta   90.00
_cell.angle_gamma   90.00
#
_symmetry.space_group_name_H-M   'P 1'
#
loop_
_entity.id
_entity.type
_entity.pdbx_description
1 polymer ?
#
loop_
_entity_poly.entity_id
_entity_poly.type
_entity_poly.pdbx_seq_one_letter_code
_entity_poly.pdbx_strand_id
1 'polypeptide(L)'
;AFREDPFNRRGLSRGRMREGEAILAEDIAWHAVDIEPKAGQVDLQVVDPTDTSRVHRIVLRDDQPVTFHHEGSFYTITADVSRKREQARYRVVRDDPAFLSFRDRALKRAEELDDGPR
;
A
#
# COMPACT_ATOMS: atom_id res chain seq x y z
N ALA A 1 -28.84 9.26 3.64
CA ALA A 1 -28.48 7.85 3.79
C ALA A 1 -27.08 7.65 3.22
N PHE A 2 -26.08 7.45 4.08
CA PHE A 2 -24.73 7.09 3.62
C PHE A 2 -24.81 5.65 3.13
N ARG A 3 -24.54 5.41 1.84
CA ARG A 3 -24.37 4.04 1.33
C ARG A 3 -23.10 3.48 1.97
N GLU A 4 -23.28 2.53 2.88
CA GLU A 4 -22.18 1.70 3.33
C GLU A 4 -21.65 0.91 2.13
N ASP A 5 -20.40 1.20 1.80
CA ASP A 5 -19.64 0.45 0.82
C ASP A 5 -19.38 -0.96 1.38
N PRO A 6 -19.78 -2.06 0.70
CA PRO A 6 -19.57 -3.42 1.19
C PRO A 6 -18.09 -3.79 1.38
N PHE A 7 -17.15 -2.97 0.89
CA PHE A 7 -15.71 -3.11 1.15
C PHE A 7 -15.24 -2.48 2.47
N ASN A 8 -16.14 -1.93 3.29
CA ASN A 8 -15.82 -1.23 4.54
C ASN A 8 -15.70 -2.17 5.76
N ARG A 9 -15.20 -3.40 5.58
CA ARG A 9 -14.95 -4.34 6.68
C ARG A 9 -13.48 -4.79 6.66
N ARG A 10 -12.72 -4.26 7.62
CA ARG A 10 -11.37 -4.63 8.10
C ARG A 10 -10.18 -3.88 7.46
N GLY A 11 -9.32 -3.31 8.33
CA GLY A 11 -7.91 -2.97 8.04
C GLY A 11 -7.61 -1.77 7.14
N LEU A 12 -8.43 -0.71 7.16
CA LEU A 12 -8.30 0.43 6.24
C LEU A 12 -7.82 1.70 6.94
N SER A 13 -6.53 2.02 6.80
CA SER A 13 -5.95 3.31 7.23
C SER A 13 -5.86 4.26 6.04
N ARG A 14 -6.38 5.48 6.19
CA ARG A 14 -6.34 6.52 5.15
C ARG A 14 -5.99 7.87 5.75
N GLY A 15 -5.22 8.67 5.02
CA GLY A 15 -4.81 9.97 5.52
C GLY A 15 -4.05 10.81 4.51
N ARG A 16 -3.42 11.86 5.04
CA ARG A 16 -2.49 12.74 4.32
C ARG A 16 -1.15 12.64 5.02
N MET A 17 -0.07 12.65 4.26
CA MET A 17 1.28 12.73 4.78
C MET A 17 2.04 13.84 4.08
N ARG A 18 2.89 14.51 4.83
CA ARG A 18 3.94 15.39 4.33
C ARG A 18 5.28 14.68 4.42
N GLU A 19 6.26 15.19 3.70
CA GLU A 19 7.66 14.83 3.91
C GLU A 19 8.02 15.00 5.40
N GLY A 20 8.70 14.00 5.96
CA GLY A 20 9.07 13.92 7.37
C GLY A 20 7.97 13.42 8.32
N GLU A 21 6.74 13.21 7.86
CA GLU A 21 5.65 12.68 8.71
C GLU A 21 5.60 11.15 8.72
N ALA A 22 5.20 10.59 9.86
CA ALA A 22 4.93 9.17 10.03
C ALA A 22 3.43 8.90 10.15
N ILE A 23 3.01 7.76 9.61
CA ILE A 23 1.65 7.23 9.74
C ILE A 23 1.75 5.88 10.44
N LEU A 24 0.85 5.63 11.39
CA LEU A 24 0.73 4.32 12.03
C LEU A 24 -0.46 3.59 11.41
N ALA A 25 -0.22 2.42 10.84
CA ALA A 25 -1.27 1.56 10.33
C ALA A 25 -1.02 0.13 10.76
N GLU A 26 -1.94 -0.42 11.57
CA GLU A 26 -1.89 -1.82 12.05
C GLU A 26 -0.51 -2.15 12.65
N ASP A 27 -0.07 -1.30 13.59
CA ASP A 27 1.20 -1.35 14.31
C ASP A 27 2.47 -1.04 13.49
N ILE A 28 2.39 -0.95 12.16
CA ILE A 28 3.53 -0.56 11.33
C ILE A 28 3.61 0.96 11.16
N ALA A 29 4.79 1.53 11.42
CA ALA A 29 5.08 2.93 11.16
C ALA A 29 5.63 3.11 9.74
N TRP A 30 4.96 3.96 8.96
CA TRP A 30 5.38 4.34 7.61
C TRP A 30 5.76 5.81 7.61
N HIS A 31 7.01 6.11 7.33
CA HIS A 31 7.59 7.43 7.36
C HIS A 31 7.81 7.93 5.94
N ALA A 32 7.23 9.09 5.60
CA ALA A 32 7.47 9.72 4.32
C ALA A 32 8.83 10.41 4.34
N VAL A 33 9.79 9.89 3.59
CA VAL A 33 11.14 10.44 3.55
C VAL A 33 11.25 11.54 2.51
N ASP A 34 10.61 11.33 1.36
CA ASP A 34 10.64 12.27 0.25
C ASP A 34 9.31 12.23 -0.49
N ILE A 35 8.85 13.37 -0.97
CA ILE A 35 7.68 13.50 -1.81
C ILE A 35 8.11 14.31 -3.03
N GLU A 36 8.04 13.70 -4.21
CA GLU A 36 8.35 14.31 -5.49
C GLU A 36 7.07 14.48 -6.34
N PRO A 37 6.26 15.55 -6.14
CA PRO A 37 5.00 15.70 -6.87
C PRO A 37 5.18 15.78 -8.39
N LYS A 38 6.29 16.34 -8.88
CA LYS A 38 6.58 16.41 -10.31
C LYS A 38 6.77 15.02 -10.92
N ALA A 39 7.46 14.14 -10.21
CA ALA A 39 7.66 12.74 -10.59
C ALA A 39 6.42 11.87 -10.30
N GLY A 40 5.49 12.36 -9.47
CA GLY A 40 4.34 11.58 -9.01
C GLY A 40 4.79 10.45 -8.09
N GLN A 41 5.74 10.72 -7.20
CA GLN A 41 6.40 9.69 -6.41
C GLN A 41 6.49 10.10 -4.93
N VAL A 42 6.38 9.11 -4.05
CA VAL A 42 6.65 9.23 -2.62
C VAL A 42 7.62 8.12 -2.21
N ASP A 43 8.67 8.49 -1.51
CA ASP A 43 9.59 7.55 -0.88
C ASP A 43 9.17 7.33 0.58
N LEU A 44 8.89 6.08 0.92
CA LEU A 44 8.51 5.66 2.26
C LEU A 44 9.61 4.82 2.89
N GLN A 45 9.91 5.10 4.14
CA GLN A 45 10.59 4.18 5.04
C GLN A 45 9.58 3.49 5.94
N VAL A 46 9.66 2.17 5.99
CA VAL A 46 8.89 1.35 6.91
C VAL A 46 9.81 0.96 8.05
N VAL A 47 9.44 1.35 9.26
CA VAL A 47 10.17 0.95 10.47
C VAL A 47 9.33 -0.10 11.18
N ASP A 48 9.91 -1.27 11.35
CA ASP A 48 9.33 -2.32 12.17
C ASP A 48 9.32 -1.85 13.64
N PRO A 49 8.15 -1.74 14.29
CA PRO A 49 8.07 -1.27 15.68
C PRO A 49 8.72 -2.24 16.67
N THR A 50 8.86 -3.52 16.29
CA THR A 50 9.46 -4.57 17.13
C THR A 50 10.96 -4.69 16.92
N ASP A 51 11.46 -4.29 15.75
CA ASP A 51 12.88 -4.28 15.38
C ASP A 51 13.22 -3.00 14.59
N THR A 52 13.53 -1.93 15.32
CA THR A 52 13.85 -0.62 14.73
C THR A 52 15.14 -0.62 13.88
N SER A 53 15.89 -1.73 13.83
CA SER A 53 17.04 -1.89 12.93
C SER A 53 16.64 -2.23 11.50
N ARG A 54 15.41 -2.71 11.29
CA ARG A 54 14.86 -3.03 9.98
C ARG A 54 14.10 -1.84 9.42
N VAL A 55 14.75 -1.17 8.47
CA VAL A 55 14.16 -0.10 7.67
C VAL A 55 13.97 -0.61 6.25
N HIS A 56 12.72 -0.81 5.84
CA HIS A 56 12.41 -1.10 4.44
C HIS A 56 12.15 0.19 3.68
N ARG A 57 12.72 0.34 2.49
CA ARG A 57 12.46 1.49 1.62
C ARG A 57 11.50 1.10 0.50
N ILE A 58 10.43 1.85 0.35
CA ILE A 58 9.38 1.62 -0.64
C ILE A 58 9.17 2.89 -1.43
N VAL A 59 9.22 2.77 -2.75
CA VAL A 59 8.88 3.87 -3.65
C VAL A 59 7.46 3.68 -4.14
N LEU A 60 6.56 4.56 -3.73
CA LEU A 60 5.20 4.63 -4.24
C LEU A 60 5.14 5.57 -5.42
N ARG A 61 4.50 5.15 -6.51
CA ARG A 61 4.19 6.01 -7.64
C ARG A 61 2.68 6.30 -7.66
N ASP A 62 2.31 7.42 -8.25
CA ASP A 62 0.93 7.89 -8.35
C ASP A 62 0.02 6.78 -8.92
N ASP A 63 -1.04 6.47 -8.18
CA ASP A 63 -2.01 5.41 -8.48
C ASP A 63 -1.41 3.99 -8.69
N GLN A 64 -0.14 3.76 -8.35
CA GLN A 64 0.49 2.45 -8.43
C GLN A 64 0.55 1.79 -7.04
N PRO A 65 -0.30 0.78 -6.76
CA PRO A 65 -0.26 0.08 -5.48
C PRO A 65 1.05 -0.69 -5.30
N VAL A 66 1.59 -0.66 -4.08
CA VAL A 66 2.69 -1.53 -3.65
C VAL A 66 2.20 -2.43 -2.52
N THR A 67 2.49 -3.73 -2.61
CA THR A 67 2.21 -4.69 -1.55
C THR A 67 3.48 -4.95 -0.75
N PHE A 68 3.39 -4.83 0.58
CA PHE A 68 4.45 -5.10 1.55
C PHE A 68 4.05 -6.27 2.44
N HIS A 69 4.99 -7.16 2.76
CA HIS A 69 4.76 -8.33 3.60
C HIS A 69 5.50 -8.16 4.93
N HIS A 70 4.77 -8.26 6.05
CA HIS A 70 5.31 -8.13 7.40
C HIS A 70 4.53 -9.03 8.36
N GLU A 71 5.25 -9.83 9.15
CA GLU A 71 4.70 -10.75 10.15
C GLU A 71 3.53 -11.63 9.64
N GLY A 72 3.67 -12.20 8.43
CA GLY A 72 2.64 -13.06 7.84
C GLY A 72 1.39 -12.31 7.35
N SER A 73 1.41 -10.98 7.40
CA SER A 73 0.36 -10.10 6.90
C SER A 73 0.85 -9.31 5.69
N PHE A 74 -0.08 -9.02 4.79
CA PHE A 74 0.21 -8.24 3.60
C PHE A 74 -0.52 -6.91 3.68
N TYR A 75 0.16 -5.87 3.24
CA TYR A 75 -0.31 -4.50 3.28
C TYR A 75 -0.19 -3.92 1.88
N THR A 76 -1.31 -3.54 1.30
CA THR A 76 -1.33 -2.82 0.02
C THR A 76 -1.45 -1.33 0.28
N ILE A 77 -0.49 -0.57 -0.25
CA ILE A 77 -0.41 0.87 -0.09
C ILE A 77 -0.53 1.55 -1.43
N THR A 78 -1.36 2.58 -1.47
CA THR A 78 -1.55 3.46 -2.63
C THR A 78 -1.30 4.89 -2.21
N ALA A 79 -0.64 5.66 -3.07
CA ALA A 79 -0.44 7.10 -2.90
C ALA A 79 -1.06 7.86 -4.09
N ASP A 80 -1.73 8.98 -3.77
CA ASP A 80 -2.09 10.04 -4.71
C ASP A 80 -1.12 11.20 -4.44
N VAL A 81 -0.23 11.43 -5.40
CA VAL A 81 0.83 12.43 -5.34
C VAL A 81 0.51 13.57 -6.30
N SER A 82 -0.61 14.23 -6.03
CA SER A 82 -1.05 15.37 -6.85
C SER A 82 -0.02 16.51 -6.89
N ARG A 83 0.42 16.88 -8.09
CA ARG A 83 1.28 18.06 -8.38
C ARG A 83 0.79 19.39 -7.80
N LYS A 84 -0.49 19.50 -7.47
CA LYS A 84 -1.10 20.72 -6.92
C LYS A 84 -1.08 20.76 -5.40
N ARG A 85 -0.58 19.70 -4.73
CA ARG A 85 -0.64 19.54 -3.29
C ARG A 85 0.76 19.34 -2.75
N GLU A 86 1.10 20.08 -1.69
CA GLU A 86 2.31 19.86 -0.89
C GLU A 86 2.23 18.59 -0.01
N GLN A 87 1.21 17.76 -0.20
CA GLN A 87 0.90 16.59 0.63
C GLN A 87 0.48 15.42 -0.26
N ALA A 88 1.02 14.24 0.02
CA ALA A 88 0.55 13.00 -0.58
C ALA A 88 -0.65 12.47 0.21
N ARG A 89 -1.67 12.01 -0.50
CA ARG A 89 -2.74 11.23 0.11
C ARG A 89 -2.35 9.77 0.05
N TYR A 90 -2.66 9.02 1.09
CA TYR A 90 -2.37 7.60 1.12
C TYR A 90 -3.57 6.80 1.56
N ARG A 91 -3.55 5.54 1.17
CA ARG A 91 -4.43 4.50 1.67
C ARG A 91 -3.63 3.22 1.86
N VAL A 92 -3.69 2.68 3.07
CA VAL A 92 -3.12 1.38 3.45
C VAL A 92 -4.28 0.43 3.70
N VAL A 93 -4.21 -0.75 3.10
CA VAL A 93 -5.17 -1.82 3.29
C VAL A 93 -4.41 -3.06 3.72
N ARG A 94 -4.79 -3.66 4.85
CA ARG A 94 -4.33 -5.01 5.18
C ARG A 94 -5.11 -6.02 4.36
N ASP A 95 -4.41 -6.80 3.54
CA ASP A 95 -5.02 -7.85 2.75
C ASP A 95 -5.34 -9.05 3.65
N ASP A 96 -6.56 -9.57 3.55
CA ASP A 96 -6.93 -10.83 4.19
C ASP A 96 -6.14 -11.98 3.54
N PRO A 97 -5.45 -12.85 4.30
CA PRO A 97 -4.72 -14.00 3.75
C PRO A 97 -5.57 -14.87 2.80
N ALA A 98 -6.89 -14.97 3.05
CA ALA A 98 -7.81 -15.70 2.18
C ALA A 98 -8.00 -15.00 0.82
N PHE A 99 -7.95 -13.67 0.79
CA PHE A 99 -8.05 -12.86 -0.43
C PHE A 99 -6.82 -12.99 -1.33
N LEU A 100 -5.62 -13.06 -0.74
CA LEU A 100 -4.39 -13.29 -1.51
C LEU A 100 -4.33 -14.68 -2.11
N SER A 101 -4.74 -15.69 -1.34
CA SER A 101 -4.87 -17.06 -1.83
C SER A 101 -5.87 -17.15 -2.99
N PHE A 102 -6.90 -16.31 -3.01
CA PHE A 102 -7.81 -16.18 -4.14
C PHE A 102 -7.13 -15.49 -5.33
N ARG A 103 -6.46 -14.34 -5.11
CA ARG A 103 -5.76 -13.58 -6.15
C ARG A 103 -4.69 -14.42 -6.84
N ASP A 104 -3.86 -15.14 -6.09
CA ASP A 104 -2.80 -15.99 -6.65
C ASP A 104 -3.37 -17.15 -7.47
N ARG A 105 -4.48 -17.74 -7.03
CA ARG A 105 -5.20 -18.76 -7.82
C ARG A 105 -5.81 -18.18 -9.09
N ALA A 106 -6.36 -16.97 -9.02
CA ALA A 106 -6.90 -16.28 -10.19
C ALA A 106 -5.81 -15.90 -11.18
N LEU A 107 -4.64 -15.45 -10.70
CA LEU A 107 -3.48 -15.10 -11.52
C LEU A 107 -2.90 -16.34 -12.20
N LYS A 108 -2.64 -17.43 -11.46
CA LYS A 108 -2.19 -18.71 -12.03
C LYS A 108 -3.14 -19.19 -13.13
N ARG A 109 -4.44 -19.08 -12.89
CA ARG A 109 -5.44 -19.49 -13.89
C ARG A 109 -5.45 -18.60 -15.13
N ALA A 110 -5.14 -17.30 -15.00
CA ALA A 110 -5.01 -16.40 -16.14
C ALA A 110 -3.74 -16.69 -16.95
N GLU A 111 -2.63 -16.98 -16.29
CA GLU A 111 -1.37 -17.41 -16.93
C GLU A 111 -1.54 -18.74 -17.68
N GLU A 112 -2.23 -19.72 -17.08
CA GLU A 112 -2.57 -21.00 -17.72
C GLU A 112 -3.47 -20.84 -18.97
N LEU A 113 -4.26 -19.77 -19.05
CA LEU A 113 -5.12 -19.47 -20.19
C LEU A 113 -4.40 -18.69 -21.29
N ASP A 114 -3.36 -17.91 -20.93
CA ASP A 114 -2.53 -17.16 -21.88
C ASP A 114 -1.51 -18.08 -22.59
N ASP A 115 -1.10 -19.18 -21.94
CA ASP A 115 -0.27 -20.25 -22.50
C ASP A 115 -1.06 -21.33 -23.29
N GLY A 116 -2.33 -21.08 -23.63
CA GLY A 116 -3.13 -21.98 -24.46
C GLY A 116 -2.55 -22.14 -25.89
N PRO A 117 -2.66 -23.34 -26.52
CA PRO A 117 -1.95 -23.63 -27.76
C PRO A 117 -2.42 -22.71 -28.90
N ARG A 118 -1.47 -22.04 -29.56
CA ARG A 118 -1.67 -21.39 -30.87
C ARG A 118 -1.85 -22.42 -31.97
#